data_AF-A0A9R1PRU5-F1
#
_entry.id   AF-A0A9R1PRU5-F1
#
_cell.length_a   1.000
_cell.length_b   1.000
_cell.length_c   1.000
_cell.angle_alpha   90.00
_cell.angle_beta   90.00
_cell.angle_gamma   90.00
#
_symmetry.space_group_name_H-M   'P 1'
#
loop_
_entity.id
_entity.type
_entity.pdbx_description
1 polymer ?
#
loop_
_entity_poly.entity_id
_entity_poly.type
_entity_poly.pdbx_seq_one_letter_code
_entity_poly.pdbx_strand_id
1 'polypeptide(L)'
;MASTLSPVSGVGLLSIPYALAEGGWLSLVLLLLVAMVCCYTGQLLQTCMGASPDVRGYPDIGALAFGTKGRFAVSAFMYAELYLVAIGFLILEGDNLDKLFPGTSLSLGGVLVLSGKHLFIVLVSIFILPTTWLRNLGVLAYVSASGVLASVVLVFCVLWAAVVDGVGFQGKGTMLKVSGLPTALGLYTFCYCGHAIFPTLCNSMKEKDKFSKVITNQ
;
A
#
# COMPACT_ATOMS: atom_id res chain seq x y z
N MET A 1 -1.32 -11.38 -19.52
CA MET A 1 -2.40 -10.56 -18.95
C MET A 1 -2.68 -10.82 -17.45
N ALA A 2 -1.89 -11.58 -16.70
CA ALA A 2 -2.28 -12.00 -15.33
C ALA A 2 -1.20 -11.86 -14.23
N SER A 3 -0.18 -11.00 -14.38
CA SER A 3 0.94 -10.96 -13.42
C SER A 3 1.26 -9.58 -12.82
N THR A 4 0.55 -8.52 -13.21
CA THR A 4 0.70 -7.18 -12.60
C THR A 4 -0.07 -7.04 -11.28
N LEU A 5 -0.85 -8.05 -10.89
CA LEU A 5 -1.70 -7.99 -9.71
C LEU A 5 -0.94 -8.16 -8.38
N SER A 6 0.32 -8.58 -8.38
CA SER A 6 0.97 -9.04 -7.14
C SER A 6 1.40 -7.93 -6.16
N PRO A 7 1.85 -6.72 -6.56
CA PRO A 7 2.21 -5.67 -5.59
C PRO A 7 1.01 -4.83 -5.15
N VAL A 8 -0.01 -4.68 -6.00
CA VAL A 8 -1.17 -3.79 -5.76
C VAL A 8 -2.35 -4.52 -5.09
N SER A 9 -2.41 -5.86 -5.19
CA SER A 9 -3.52 -6.65 -4.67
C SER A 9 -3.65 -6.63 -3.14
N GLY A 10 -2.55 -6.76 -2.38
CA GLY A 10 -2.68 -6.97 -0.93
C GLY A 10 -3.14 -5.74 -0.13
N VAL A 11 -2.64 -4.55 -0.48
CA VAL A 11 -2.81 -3.31 0.32
C VAL A 11 -4.14 -2.62 0.04
N GLY A 12 -4.62 -2.71 -1.21
CA GLY A 12 -5.88 -2.11 -1.64
C GLY A 12 -7.11 -2.83 -1.08
N LEU A 13 -7.04 -4.14 -0.86
CA LEU A 13 -8.20 -4.96 -0.54
C LEU A 13 -8.92 -4.57 0.76
N LEU A 14 -8.19 -4.16 1.81
CA LEU A 14 -8.77 -3.74 3.08
C LEU A 14 -8.97 -2.21 3.16
N SER A 15 -8.05 -1.45 2.58
CA SER A 15 -8.06 0.02 2.64
C SER A 15 -9.13 0.64 1.74
N ILE A 16 -9.41 0.08 0.56
CA ILE A 16 -10.43 0.59 -0.37
C ILE A 16 -11.85 0.50 0.20
N PRO A 17 -12.32 -0.64 0.76
CA PRO A 17 -13.65 -0.70 1.35
C PRO A 17 -13.77 0.18 2.59
N TYR A 18 -12.71 0.31 3.39
CA TYR A 18 -12.69 1.24 4.53
C TYR A 18 -12.74 2.71 4.08
N ALA A 19 -11.98 3.09 3.06
CA ALA A 19 -12.01 4.41 2.46
C ALA A 19 -13.37 4.74 1.84
N LEU A 20 -14.03 3.76 1.21
CA LEU A 20 -15.38 3.90 0.69
C LEU A 20 -16.41 4.08 1.82
N ALA A 21 -16.27 3.33 2.92
CA ALA A 21 -17.14 3.47 4.09
C ALA A 21 -16.99 4.84 4.77
N GLU A 22 -15.78 5.40 4.81
CA GLU A 22 -15.53 6.73 5.36
C GLU A 22 -15.91 7.87 4.40
N GLY A 23 -15.71 7.74 3.09
CA GLY A 23 -16.00 8.78 2.10
C GLY A 23 -17.42 8.78 1.52
N GLY A 24 -18.12 7.64 1.57
CA GLY A 24 -19.38 7.41 0.88
C GLY A 24 -19.19 7.09 -0.61
N TRP A 25 -20.26 6.70 -1.30
CA TRP A 25 -20.19 6.20 -2.70
C TRP A 25 -19.51 7.15 -3.69
N LEU A 26 -19.70 8.46 -3.54
CA LEU A 26 -19.06 9.46 -4.41
C LEU A 26 -17.55 9.55 -4.25
N SER A 27 -16.96 8.99 -3.18
CA SER A 27 -15.50 8.91 -3.05
C SER A 27 -14.86 8.01 -4.12
N LEU A 28 -15.62 7.13 -4.78
CA LEU A 28 -15.14 6.35 -5.93
C LEU A 28 -14.66 7.23 -7.08
N VAL A 29 -15.21 8.43 -7.24
CA VAL A 29 -14.70 9.39 -8.23
C VAL A 29 -13.27 9.82 -7.88
N LEU A 30 -12.97 10.04 -6.59
CA LEU A 30 -11.61 10.33 -6.13
C LEU A 30 -10.68 9.15 -6.38
N LEU A 31 -11.13 7.92 -6.15
CA LEU A 31 -10.36 6.72 -6.46
C LEU A 31 -9.98 6.67 -7.95
N LEU A 32 -10.92 6.93 -8.85
CA LEU A 32 -10.68 6.97 -10.29
C LEU A 32 -9.73 8.10 -10.69
N LEU A 33 -9.89 9.30 -10.10
CA LEU A 33 -8.99 10.43 -10.33
C LEU A 33 -7.55 10.09 -9.91
N VAL A 34 -7.37 9.53 -8.72
CA VAL A 34 -6.06 9.08 -8.22
C VAL A 34 -5.48 8.01 -9.15
N ALA A 35 -6.28 7.03 -9.57
CA ALA A 35 -5.84 6.01 -10.50
C ALA A 35 -5.36 6.60 -11.84
N MET A 36 -6.11 7.54 -12.43
CA MET A 36 -5.72 8.21 -13.67
C MET A 36 -4.42 9.00 -13.51
N VAL A 37 -4.28 9.76 -12.41
CA VAL A 37 -3.05 10.50 -12.10
C VAL A 37 -1.87 9.53 -11.95
N CYS A 38 -2.03 8.43 -11.22
CA CYS A 38 -0.98 7.43 -11.03
C CYS A 38 -0.60 6.69 -12.33
N CYS A 39 -1.57 6.41 -13.20
CA CYS A 39 -1.29 5.87 -14.54
C CYS A 39 -0.46 6.85 -15.37
N TYR A 40 -0.83 8.13 -15.36
CA TYR A 40 -0.11 9.18 -16.08
C TYR A 40 1.31 9.37 -15.53
N THR A 41 1.48 9.47 -14.21
CA THR A 41 2.81 9.60 -13.58
C THR A 41 3.66 8.35 -13.81
N GLY A 42 3.05 7.15 -13.81
CA GLY A 42 3.72 5.90 -14.15
C GLY A 42 4.28 5.88 -15.58
N GLN A 43 3.50 6.33 -16.57
CA GLN A 43 3.96 6.44 -17.96
C GLN A 43 5.05 7.49 -18.12
N LEU A 44 4.91 8.64 -17.45
CA LEU A 44 5.93 9.67 -17.44
C LEU A 44 7.24 9.15 -16.86
N LEU A 45 7.16 8.42 -15.74
CA LEU A 45 8.30 7.80 -15.10
C LEU A 45 9.00 6.79 -16.01
N GLN A 46 8.24 5.93 -16.68
CA GLN A 46 8.79 4.99 -17.66
C GLN A 46 9.54 5.73 -18.78
N THR A 47 8.99 6.84 -19.26
CA THR A 47 9.62 7.68 -20.29
C THR A 47 10.93 8.30 -19.78
N CYS A 48 10.93 8.85 -18.57
CA CYS A 48 12.12 9.42 -17.94
C CYS A 48 13.22 8.38 -17.70
N MET A 49 12.86 7.15 -17.34
CA MET A 49 13.83 6.06 -17.19
C MET A 49 14.39 5.58 -18.53
N GLY A 50 13.60 5.61 -19.60
CA GLY A 50 14.06 5.29 -20.95
C GLY A 50 14.94 6.36 -21.59
N ALA A 51 15.00 7.56 -21.02
CA ALA A 51 15.74 8.69 -21.61
C ALA A 51 17.26 8.53 -21.57
N SER A 52 17.80 7.74 -20.64
CA SER A 52 19.24 7.46 -20.58
C SER A 52 19.54 6.09 -19.96
N PRO A 53 20.49 5.32 -20.50
CA PRO A 53 20.92 4.04 -19.93
C PRO A 53 21.58 4.15 -18.54
N ASP A 54 21.95 5.37 -18.12
CA ASP A 54 22.54 5.63 -16.80
C ASP A 54 21.48 5.74 -15.68
N VAL A 55 20.19 5.85 -16.03
CA VAL A 55 19.09 5.97 -15.06
C VAL A 55 18.71 4.58 -14.55
N ARG A 56 19.07 4.29 -13.29
CA ARG A 56 18.83 2.98 -12.66
C ARG A 56 17.78 3.00 -11.55
N GLY A 57 17.37 4.19 -11.10
CA GLY A 57 16.31 4.37 -10.12
C GLY A 57 15.76 5.79 -10.11
N TYR A 58 14.71 6.00 -9.32
CA TYR A 58 14.01 7.29 -9.20
C TYR A 58 14.95 8.47 -8.87
N PRO A 59 15.92 8.34 -7.95
CA PRO A 59 16.87 9.42 -7.66
C PRO A 59 17.81 9.79 -8.82
N ASP A 60 18.09 8.86 -9.73
CA ASP A 60 18.97 9.12 -10.87
C ASP A 60 18.28 10.04 -11.90
N ILE A 61 16.95 10.01 -11.98
CA ILE A 61 16.16 10.97 -12.77
C ILE A 61 16.36 12.39 -12.23
N GLY A 62 16.30 12.54 -10.90
CA GLY A 62 16.60 13.81 -10.23
C GLY A 62 18.04 14.27 -10.46
N ALA A 63 18.98 13.33 -10.51
CA ALA A 63 20.38 13.59 -10.84
C ALA A 63 20.55 14.11 -12.28
N LEU A 64 19.84 13.51 -13.23
CA LEU A 64 19.90 13.89 -14.64
C LEU A 64 19.30 15.28 -14.89
N ALA A 65 18.20 15.62 -14.21
CA ALA A 65 17.50 16.88 -14.40
C ALA A 65 18.14 18.07 -13.64
N PHE A 66 18.64 17.85 -12.42
CA PHE A 66 19.09 18.94 -11.52
C PHE A 66 20.46 18.67 -10.86
N GLY A 67 21.21 17.67 -11.33
CA GLY A 67 22.50 17.28 -10.77
C GLY A 67 22.40 16.69 -9.36
N THR A 68 23.51 16.71 -8.61
CA THR A 68 23.63 16.08 -7.28
C THR A 68 22.58 16.57 -6.28
N LYS A 69 22.18 17.85 -6.36
CA LYS A 69 21.13 18.42 -5.49
C LYS A 69 19.76 17.79 -5.75
N GLY A 70 19.42 17.57 -7.02
CA GLY A 70 18.20 16.87 -7.42
C GLY A 70 18.18 15.43 -6.95
N ARG A 71 19.31 14.72 -7.08
CA ARG A 71 19.46 13.35 -6.57
C ARG A 71 19.14 13.27 -5.07
N PHE A 72 19.72 14.16 -4.28
CA PHE A 72 19.49 14.17 -2.83
C PHE A 72 18.05 14.50 -2.47
N ALA A 73 17.45 15.51 -3.12
CA ALA A 73 16.06 15.88 -2.89
C ALA A 73 15.10 14.72 -3.21
N VAL A 74 15.24 14.08 -4.38
CA VAL A 74 14.38 12.95 -4.78
C VAL A 74 14.57 11.75 -3.85
N SER A 75 15.81 11.42 -3.46
CA SER A 75 16.05 10.38 -2.45
C SER A 75 15.38 10.69 -1.12
N ALA A 76 15.47 11.93 -0.63
CA ALA A 76 14.85 12.33 0.63
C ALA A 76 13.33 12.18 0.59
N PHE A 77 12.67 12.61 -0.50
CA PHE A 77 11.24 12.42 -0.69
C PHE A 77 10.86 10.94 -0.75
N MET A 78 11.62 10.12 -1.48
CA MET A 78 11.37 8.68 -1.58
C MET A 78 11.48 7.97 -0.22
N TYR A 79 12.50 8.31 0.58
CA TYR A 79 12.63 7.75 1.93
C TYR A 79 11.54 8.22 2.88
N ALA A 80 11.16 9.50 2.82
CA ALA A 80 10.06 10.04 3.62
C ALA A 80 8.73 9.36 3.25
N GLU A 81 8.47 9.15 1.95
CA GLU A 81 7.30 8.44 1.44
C GLU A 81 7.27 7.00 1.95
N LEU A 82 8.35 6.23 1.81
CA LEU A 82 8.45 4.87 2.33
C LEU A 82 8.22 4.79 3.85
N TYR A 83 8.75 5.77 4.60
CA TYR A 83 8.57 5.86 6.05
C TYR A 83 7.12 6.14 6.44
N LEU A 84 6.48 7.11 5.79
CA LEU A 84 5.06 7.42 5.99
C LEU A 84 4.17 6.24 5.61
N VAL A 85 4.54 5.51 4.54
CA VAL A 85 3.82 4.31 4.13
C VAL A 85 3.90 3.22 5.21
N ALA A 86 5.09 2.98 5.77
CA ALA A 86 5.28 2.03 6.85
C ALA A 86 4.45 2.38 8.10
N ILE A 87 4.42 3.67 8.49
CA ILE A 87 3.57 4.14 9.59
C ILE A 87 2.09 3.91 9.27
N GLY A 88 1.66 4.20 8.04
CA GLY A 88 0.28 4.00 7.59
C GLY A 88 -0.18 2.54 7.78
N PHE A 89 0.67 1.57 7.42
CA PHE A 89 0.38 0.15 7.67
C PHE A 89 0.24 -0.17 9.15
N LEU A 90 1.14 0.33 9.99
CA LEU A 90 1.08 0.07 11.43
C LEU A 90 -0.21 0.63 12.06
N ILE A 91 -0.63 1.83 11.65
CA ILE A 91 -1.89 2.43 12.11
C ILE A 91 -3.08 1.59 11.63
N LEU A 92 -3.08 1.17 10.37
CA LEU A 92 -4.16 0.38 9.79
C LEU A 92 -4.32 -0.98 10.49
N GLU A 93 -3.23 -1.69 10.72
CA GLU A 93 -3.22 -2.95 11.47
C GLU A 93 -3.70 -2.73 12.92
N GLY A 94 -3.23 -1.66 13.57
CA GLY A 94 -3.70 -1.28 14.90
C GLY A 94 -5.20 -1.00 14.96
N ASP A 95 -5.74 -0.27 13.99
CA ASP A 95 -7.17 0.04 13.88
C ASP A 95 -8.01 -1.22 13.60
N ASN A 96 -7.49 -2.15 12.78
CA ASN A 96 -8.16 -3.42 12.51
C ASN A 96 -8.18 -4.32 13.75
N LEU A 97 -7.08 -4.44 14.48
CA LEU A 97 -6.99 -5.25 15.69
C LEU A 97 -7.83 -4.68 16.84
N ASP A 98 -7.87 -3.36 17.00
CA ASP A 98 -8.73 -2.71 18.00
C ASP A 98 -10.22 -2.98 17.74
N LYS A 99 -10.64 -3.02 16.47
CA LYS A 99 -12.00 -3.41 16.07
C LYS A 99 -12.29 -4.88 16.27
N LEU A 100 -11.30 -5.77 16.11
CA LEU A 100 -11.46 -7.22 16.33
C LEU A 100 -11.50 -7.57 17.82
N PHE A 101 -10.77 -6.83 18.67
CA PHE A 101 -10.68 -7.07 20.11
C PHE A 101 -11.07 -5.83 20.93
N PRO A 102 -12.34 -5.35 20.80
CA PRO A 102 -12.79 -4.15 21.48
C PRO A 102 -12.76 -4.33 23.01
N GLY A 103 -12.23 -3.33 23.71
CA GLY A 103 -12.16 -3.34 25.19
C GLY A 103 -10.89 -3.97 25.78
N THR A 104 -9.92 -4.35 24.96
CA THR A 104 -8.62 -4.86 25.44
C THR A 104 -7.74 -3.68 25.89
N SER A 105 -7.81 -3.33 27.19
CA SER A 105 -6.91 -2.35 27.79
C SER A 105 -5.91 -3.05 28.72
N LEU A 106 -4.62 -2.86 28.49
CA LEU A 106 -3.59 -3.27 29.46
C LEU A 106 -3.34 -2.10 30.41
N SER A 107 -3.74 -2.29 31.66
CA SER A 107 -3.32 -1.44 32.77
C SER A 107 -2.00 -1.98 33.30
N LEU A 108 -0.89 -1.36 32.93
CA LEU A 108 0.42 -1.74 33.46
C LEU A 108 0.64 -0.98 34.78
N GLY A 109 0.43 -1.67 35.91
CA GLY A 109 0.76 -1.17 37.24
C GLY A 109 0.00 0.08 37.71
N GLY A 110 -1.24 0.31 37.26
CA GLY A 110 -2.11 1.38 37.75
C GLY A 110 -1.76 2.82 37.32
N VAL A 111 -0.71 3.02 36.51
CA VAL A 111 -0.24 4.36 36.08
C VAL A 111 -0.32 4.56 34.56
N LEU A 112 -0.21 3.49 33.76
CA LEU A 112 -0.38 3.57 32.30
C LEU A 112 -1.60 2.75 31.86
N VAL A 113 -2.67 3.46 31.52
CA VAL A 113 -3.79 2.92 30.74
C VAL A 113 -3.45 3.12 29.26
N LEU A 114 -2.85 2.11 28.63
CA LEU A 114 -2.71 2.15 27.17
C LEU A 114 -4.07 1.84 26.53
N SER A 115 -4.58 2.78 25.75
CA SER A 115 -5.72 2.54 24.85
C SER A 115 -5.38 1.38 23.90
N GLY A 116 -6.30 0.43 23.70
CA GLY A 116 -6.08 -0.84 22.98
C GLY A 116 -5.37 -0.65 21.64
N LYS A 117 -5.81 0.33 20.85
CA LYS A 117 -5.16 0.77 19.60
C LYS A 117 -3.64 0.98 19.70
N HIS A 118 -3.15 1.76 20.67
CA HIS A 118 -1.72 2.05 20.78
C HIS A 118 -0.92 0.80 21.13
N LEU A 119 -1.51 -0.09 21.91
CA LEU A 119 -0.89 -1.35 22.26
C LEU A 119 -0.76 -2.28 21.06
N PHE A 120 -1.81 -2.41 20.24
CA PHE A 120 -1.77 -3.22 19.03
C PHE A 120 -0.75 -2.68 18.02
N ILE A 121 -0.64 -1.35 17.86
CA ILE A 121 0.39 -0.73 17.01
C ILE A 121 1.81 -1.13 17.47
N VAL A 122 2.09 -1.03 18.77
CA VAL A 122 3.41 -1.41 19.33
C VAL A 122 3.68 -2.89 19.16
N LEU A 123 2.70 -3.75 19.43
CA LEU A 123 2.83 -5.20 19.33
C LEU A 123 3.10 -5.64 17.88
N VAL A 124 2.35 -5.10 16.92
CA VAL A 124 2.56 -5.34 15.48
C VAL A 124 3.94 -4.84 15.06
N SER A 125 4.38 -3.67 15.54
CA SER A 125 5.71 -3.13 15.23
C SER A 125 6.82 -4.07 15.69
N ILE A 126 6.73 -4.61 16.92
CA ILE A 126 7.69 -5.56 17.47
C ILE A 126 7.72 -6.85 16.65
N PHE A 127 6.57 -7.32 16.17
CA PHE A 127 6.47 -8.53 15.36
C PHE A 127 7.01 -8.34 13.93
N ILE A 128 6.80 -7.18 13.32
CA ILE A 128 7.29 -6.86 11.97
C ILE A 128 8.79 -6.54 11.98
N LEU A 129 9.31 -5.90 13.02
CA LEU A 129 10.73 -5.52 13.13
C LEU A 129 11.72 -6.63 12.73
N PRO A 130 11.64 -7.89 13.22
CA PRO A 130 12.55 -8.96 12.81
C PRO A 130 12.49 -9.25 11.31
N THR A 131 11.34 -9.04 10.66
CA THR A 131 11.21 -9.26 9.21
C THR A 131 12.03 -8.24 8.40
N THR A 132 12.25 -7.03 8.92
CA THR A 132 13.08 -6.01 8.26
C THR A 132 14.58 -6.30 8.32
N TRP A 133 15.03 -7.15 9.25
CA TRP A 133 16.43 -7.57 9.35
C TRP A 133 16.77 -8.69 8.35
N LEU A 134 15.75 -9.31 7.73
CA LEU A 134 15.95 -10.39 6.77
C LEU A 134 16.56 -9.85 5.47
N ARG A 135 17.88 -9.97 5.35
CA ARG A 135 18.63 -9.64 4.12
C ARG A 135 18.43 -10.65 2.97
N ASN A 136 17.75 -11.76 3.22
CA ASN A 136 17.52 -12.82 2.25
C ASN A 136 16.23 -12.58 1.46
N LEU A 137 16.36 -12.13 0.21
CA LEU A 137 15.26 -11.94 -0.73
C LEU A 137 14.39 -13.20 -0.94
N GLY A 138 14.95 -14.40 -0.72
CA GLY A 138 14.20 -15.65 -0.79
C GLY A 138 13.15 -15.78 0.31
N VAL A 139 13.47 -15.40 1.56
CA VAL A 139 12.49 -15.44 2.67
C VAL A 139 11.40 -14.38 2.44
N LEU A 140 11.79 -13.20 1.94
CA LEU A 140 10.85 -12.15 1.58
C LEU A 140 9.89 -12.59 0.47
N ALA A 141 10.37 -13.36 -0.52
CA ALA A 141 9.53 -13.93 -1.56
C ALA A 141 8.51 -14.95 -1.00
N TYR A 142 8.91 -15.80 -0.05
CA TYR A 142 7.98 -16.71 0.63
C TYR A 142 6.93 -15.96 1.46
N VAL A 143 7.32 -14.92 2.20
CA VAL A 143 6.40 -14.05 2.95
C VAL A 143 5.44 -13.31 2.00
N SER A 144 5.92 -12.88 0.84
CA SER A 144 5.04 -12.29 -0.18
C SER A 144 4.05 -13.31 -0.74
N ALA A 145 4.49 -14.54 -1.02
CA ALA A 145 3.62 -15.61 -1.49
C ALA A 145 2.53 -15.98 -0.47
N SER A 146 2.86 -16.03 0.82
CA SER A 146 1.86 -16.25 1.89
C SER A 146 0.88 -15.08 2.00
N GLY A 147 1.35 -13.83 1.81
CA GLY A 147 0.48 -12.66 1.75
C GLY A 147 -0.53 -12.69 0.59
N VAL A 148 -0.11 -13.17 -0.58
CA VAL A 148 -1.01 -13.38 -1.73
C VAL A 148 -2.05 -14.45 -1.41
N LEU A 149 -1.64 -15.58 -0.83
CA LEU A 149 -2.57 -16.64 -0.42
C LEU A 149 -3.58 -16.13 0.61
N ALA A 150 -3.13 -15.39 1.62
CA ALA A 150 -4.00 -14.76 2.60
C ALA A 150 -5.02 -13.80 1.94
N SER A 151 -4.57 -13.01 0.96
CA SER A 151 -5.45 -12.11 0.20
C SER A 151 -6.54 -12.87 -0.57
N VAL A 152 -6.19 -14.00 -1.20
CA VAL A 152 -7.16 -14.86 -1.89
C VAL A 152 -8.19 -15.44 -0.92
N VAL A 153 -7.74 -15.92 0.24
CA VAL A 153 -8.63 -16.43 1.29
C VAL A 153 -9.58 -15.33 1.77
N LEU A 154 -9.08 -14.12 2.03
CA LEU A 154 -9.91 -12.99 2.43
C LEU A 154 -10.99 -12.66 1.39
N VAL A 155 -10.64 -12.62 0.10
CA VAL A 155 -11.61 -12.40 -0.98
C VAL A 155 -12.68 -13.49 -0.97
N PHE A 156 -12.28 -14.76 -0.83
CA PHE A 156 -13.23 -15.87 -0.74
C PHE A 156 -14.16 -15.74 0.46
N CYS A 157 -13.64 -15.40 1.64
CA CYS A 157 -14.44 -15.18 2.85
C CYS A 157 -15.45 -14.04 2.67
N VAL A 158 -15.03 -12.92 2.08
CA VAL A 158 -15.92 -11.77 1.82
C VAL A 158 -17.02 -12.13 0.81
N LEU A 159 -16.68 -12.85 -0.26
CA LEU A 159 -17.66 -13.32 -1.25
C LEU A 159 -18.65 -14.31 -0.63
N TRP A 160 -18.15 -15.22 0.20
CA TRP A 160 -19.00 -16.18 0.91
C TRP A 160 -19.98 -15.45 1.84
N ALA A 161 -19.50 -14.53 2.67
CA ALA A 161 -20.34 -13.75 3.57
C ALA A 161 -21.39 -12.94 2.78
N ALA A 162 -21.00 -12.31 1.67
CA ALA A 162 -21.90 -11.54 0.84
C ALA A 162 -23.03 -12.38 0.21
N VAL A 163 -22.73 -13.61 -0.23
CA VAL A 163 -23.68 -14.48 -0.96
C VAL A 163 -24.49 -15.38 -0.03
N VAL A 164 -23.85 -15.96 0.98
CA VAL A 164 -24.42 -17.02 1.84
C VAL A 164 -25.01 -16.46 3.13
N ASP A 165 -24.28 -15.57 3.81
CA ASP A 165 -24.72 -14.99 5.09
C ASP A 165 -25.68 -13.81 4.91
N GLY A 166 -25.98 -13.42 3.66
CA GLY A 166 -26.98 -12.39 3.34
C GLY A 166 -26.59 -10.97 3.78
N VAL A 167 -25.33 -10.74 4.17
CA VAL A 167 -24.77 -9.40 4.47
C VAL A 167 -24.47 -8.58 3.21
N GLY A 168 -24.78 -9.10 2.02
CA GLY A 168 -24.66 -8.39 0.75
C GLY A 168 -25.49 -7.11 0.65
N PHE A 169 -25.10 -6.23 -0.28
CA PHE A 169 -25.64 -4.90 -0.60
C PHE A 169 -26.99 -4.54 0.06
N GLN A 170 -26.92 -4.04 1.30
CA GLN A 170 -28.02 -3.27 1.85
C GLN A 170 -27.86 -1.85 1.32
N GLY A 171 -28.77 -1.38 0.47
CA GLY A 171 -28.74 -0.06 -0.20
C GLY A 171 -28.85 1.17 0.73
N LYS A 172 -28.37 1.08 1.97
CA LYS A 172 -28.34 2.13 3.00
C LYS A 172 -26.99 2.86 3.08
N GLY A 173 -26.24 2.94 1.97
CA GLY A 173 -24.96 3.64 1.95
C GLY A 173 -25.13 5.15 1.89
N THR A 174 -24.37 5.90 2.69
CA THR A 174 -24.27 7.36 2.59
C THR A 174 -23.66 7.74 1.24
N MET A 175 -24.32 8.62 0.47
CA MET A 175 -23.84 9.04 -0.85
C MET A 175 -22.53 9.81 -0.81
N LEU A 176 -22.38 10.70 0.18
CA LEU A 176 -21.18 11.50 0.39
C LEU A 176 -21.02 11.83 1.87
N LYS A 177 -19.83 11.58 2.42
CA LYS A 177 -19.46 12.00 3.77
C LYS A 177 -18.25 12.93 3.66
N VAL A 178 -18.51 14.24 3.56
CA VAL A 178 -17.48 15.26 3.31
C VAL A 178 -16.38 15.24 4.36
N SER A 179 -16.73 14.99 5.63
CA SER A 179 -15.77 14.89 6.74
C SER A 179 -14.80 13.70 6.62
N GLY A 180 -15.18 12.65 5.88
CA GLY A 180 -14.33 11.48 5.63
C GLY A 180 -13.60 11.50 4.29
N LEU A 181 -13.84 12.51 3.43
CA LEU A 181 -13.15 12.62 2.13
C LEU A 181 -11.62 12.75 2.25
N PRO A 182 -11.05 13.53 3.20
CA PRO A 182 -9.59 13.58 3.36
C PRO A 182 -9.00 12.22 3.72
N THR A 183 -9.69 11.47 4.59
CA THR A 183 -9.30 10.11 4.97
C THR A 183 -9.37 9.15 3.79
N ALA A 184 -10.47 9.20 3.02
CA ALA A 184 -10.65 8.38 1.83
C ALA A 184 -9.59 8.69 0.76
N LEU A 185 -9.31 9.96 0.50
CA LEU A 185 -8.27 10.40 -0.43
C LEU A 185 -6.89 9.91 0.00
N GLY A 186 -6.55 10.03 1.30
CA GLY A 186 -5.29 9.56 1.83
C GLY A 186 -5.12 8.04 1.66
N LEU A 187 -6.15 7.27 1.99
CA LEU A 187 -6.14 5.81 1.84
C LEU A 187 -6.07 5.38 0.36
N TYR A 188 -6.81 6.01 -0.54
CA TYR A 188 -6.71 5.73 -1.97
C TYR A 188 -5.33 6.05 -2.54
N THR A 189 -4.78 7.23 -2.21
CA THR A 189 -3.44 7.63 -2.64
C THR A 189 -2.38 6.66 -2.12
N PHE A 190 -2.51 6.24 -0.85
CA PHE A 190 -1.65 5.23 -0.24
C PHE A 190 -1.68 3.90 -1.00
N CYS A 191 -2.86 3.41 -1.40
CA CYS A 191 -2.98 2.18 -2.18
C CYS A 191 -2.27 2.26 -3.55
N TYR A 192 -2.20 3.45 -4.15
CA TYR A 192 -1.55 3.66 -5.46
C TYR A 192 -0.09 4.15 -5.38
N CYS A 193 0.46 4.33 -4.17
CA CYS A 193 1.83 4.81 -3.94
C CYS A 193 2.92 3.85 -4.48
N GLY A 194 2.57 2.58 -4.74
CA GLY A 194 3.50 1.57 -5.27
C GLY A 194 4.14 1.89 -6.63
N HIS A 195 3.63 2.85 -7.40
CA HIS A 195 4.14 3.17 -8.73
C HIS A 195 5.55 3.81 -8.72
N ALA A 196 5.91 4.55 -7.67
CA ALA A 196 7.22 5.22 -7.56
C ALA A 196 8.37 4.26 -7.22
N ILE A 197 8.09 3.18 -6.48
CA ILE A 197 9.08 2.18 -6.06
C ILE A 197 9.33 1.10 -7.11
N PHE A 198 8.42 0.97 -8.08
CA PHE A 198 8.41 -0.07 -9.09
C PHE A 198 9.71 -0.12 -9.94
N PRO A 199 10.25 1.01 -10.42
CA PRO A 199 11.59 1.06 -11.04
C PRO A 199 12.71 0.44 -10.22
N THR A 200 12.79 0.83 -8.95
CA THR A 200 13.85 0.42 -8.03
C THR A 200 13.75 -1.08 -7.76
N LEU A 201 12.53 -1.58 -7.58
CA LEU A 201 12.26 -3.01 -7.43
C LEU A 201 12.69 -3.79 -8.68
N CYS A 202 12.34 -3.30 -9.88
CA CYS A 202 12.71 -3.94 -11.14
C CYS A 202 14.24 -4.00 -11.33
N ASN A 203 14.95 -2.94 -10.98
CA ASN A 203 16.40 -2.89 -11.11
C ASN A 203 17.13 -3.81 -10.10
N SER A 204 16.51 -4.13 -8.96
CA SER A 204 17.00 -5.07 -7.95
C SER A 204 16.73 -6.56 -8.28
N MET A 205 15.97 -6.87 -9.34
CA MET A 205 15.73 -8.26 -9.75
C MET A 205 16.94 -8.88 -10.47
N LYS A 206 17.25 -10.14 -10.17
CA LYS A 206 18.36 -10.90 -10.76
C LYS A 206 18.19 -11.18 -12.25
N GLU A 207 16.94 -11.26 -12.75
CA GLU A 207 16.60 -11.49 -14.16
C GLU A 207 15.71 -10.37 -14.70
N LYS A 208 16.33 -9.30 -15.18
CA LYS A 208 15.63 -8.10 -15.70
C LYS A 208 14.81 -8.39 -16.98
N ASP A 209 15.27 -9.32 -17.82
CA ASP A 209 14.66 -9.63 -19.12
C ASP A 209 13.32 -10.39 -19.05
N LYS A 210 13.06 -11.12 -17.95
CA LYS A 210 11.77 -11.82 -17.77
C LYS A 210 10.60 -10.85 -17.56
N PHE A 211 10.89 -9.62 -17.11
CA PHE A 211 9.88 -8.61 -16.88
C PHE A 211 9.64 -7.69 -18.08
N SER A 212 10.63 -7.48 -18.96
CA SER A 212 10.40 -6.77 -20.23
C SER A 212 9.34 -7.50 -21.09
N LYS A 213 9.26 -8.83 -21.03
CA LYS A 213 8.15 -9.61 -21.64
C LYS A 213 6.76 -9.32 -21.05
N VAL A 214 6.67 -8.72 -19.86
CA VAL A 214 5.41 -8.34 -19.19
C VAL A 214 4.99 -6.92 -19.55
N ILE A 215 5.92 -6.03 -19.88
CA ILE A 215 5.65 -4.62 -20.25
C ILE A 215 5.56 -4.42 -21.77
N THR A 216 6.36 -5.15 -22.56
CA THR A 216 6.54 -4.91 -24.01
C THR A 216 5.55 -5.68 -24.89
N ASN A 217 4.38 -6.07 -24.35
CA ASN A 217 3.30 -6.64 -25.17
C ASN A 217 2.10 -5.67 -25.21
N GLN A 218 2.41 -4.41 -25.53
CA GLN A 218 1.50 -3.49 -26.22
C GLN A 218 1.76 -3.59 -27.72
#